data_AF-A0A1S3RWJ7-F1
#
_entry.id   AF-A0A1S3RWJ7-F1
#
_cell.length_a   1.000
_cell.length_b   1.000
_cell.length_c   1.000
_cell.angle_alpha   90.00
_cell.angle_beta   90.00
_cell.angle_gamma   90.00
#
_symmetry.space_group_name_H-M   'P 1'
#
loop_
_entity.id
_entity.type
_entity.pdbx_description
1 polymer ?
#
loop_
_entity_poly.entity_id
_entity_poly.type
_entity_poly.pdbx_seq_one_letter_code
_entity_poly.pdbx_strand_id
1 'polypeptide(L)'
;MTAAVTYQNVEYVKGYEYFLKALFSPLILIVSPSENLASGGIAVHSSQYDSHGAASNAIDRKRNPLYHAGSCSHTEAETNPWWRVDLLDTYQVTFVTITNRGDCCLHRINGAEIRIGNSLENNGTTNPLCAVISEMREGQPMDIPCNIVSLHVTIVLPGREKYLALCEVEVYGESDDPNQSEMTHFTGKSK
;
A
#
# COMPACT_ATOMS: atom_id res chain seq x y z
N MET A 1 39.83 -10.77 -67.52
CA MET A 1 39.04 -12.00 -67.35
C MET A 1 38.77 -12.14 -65.87
N THR A 2 37.52 -11.87 -65.51
CA THR A 2 37.02 -11.73 -64.14
C THR A 2 36.04 -12.87 -63.90
N ALA A 3 36.24 -13.65 -62.84
CA ALA A 3 35.19 -14.31 -62.07
C ALA A 3 35.81 -15.05 -60.87
N ALA A 4 35.34 -14.75 -59.66
CA ALA A 4 34.79 -15.74 -58.72
C ALA A 4 34.32 -15.01 -57.44
N VAL A 5 33.01 -14.94 -57.24
CA VAL A 5 32.21 -15.70 -56.24
C VAL A 5 32.19 -15.05 -54.85
N THR A 6 30.96 -14.83 -54.40
CA THR A 6 30.43 -14.18 -53.19
C THR A 6 30.74 -14.89 -51.87
N TYR A 7 30.61 -14.19 -50.74
CA TYR A 7 29.72 -14.45 -49.58
C TYR A 7 30.19 -13.73 -48.30
N GLN A 8 29.26 -13.55 -47.37
CA GLN A 8 29.08 -12.45 -46.40
C GLN A 8 29.91 -12.43 -45.10
N ASN A 9 29.98 -11.20 -44.53
CA ASN A 9 29.94 -10.76 -43.12
C ASN A 9 30.80 -11.44 -42.04
N VAL A 10 31.58 -10.66 -41.27
CA VAL A 10 31.53 -10.62 -39.79
C VAL A 10 32.06 -9.26 -39.28
N GLU A 11 31.23 -8.47 -38.62
CA GLU A 11 31.64 -7.33 -37.77
C GLU A 11 32.22 -7.86 -36.46
N TYR A 12 33.45 -7.47 -36.10
CA TYR A 12 34.11 -7.95 -34.87
C TYR A 12 34.95 -6.86 -34.21
N VAL A 13 34.33 -5.81 -33.64
CA VAL A 13 35.07 -4.84 -32.80
C VAL A 13 34.18 -4.22 -31.70
N LYS A 14 33.89 -4.91 -30.59
CA LYS A 14 33.39 -4.31 -29.32
C LYS A 14 33.71 -5.17 -28.06
N GLY A 15 34.90 -5.77 -27.99
CA GLY A 15 35.21 -6.80 -26.98
C GLY A 15 35.97 -6.39 -25.72
N TYR A 16 36.53 -5.18 -25.63
CA TYR A 16 37.60 -4.90 -24.65
C TYR A 16 37.38 -3.69 -23.72
N GLU A 17 36.31 -2.91 -23.88
CA GLU A 17 35.98 -1.85 -22.89
C GLU A 17 35.20 -2.35 -21.66
N TYR A 18 34.77 -3.62 -21.64
CA TYR A 18 33.98 -4.17 -20.52
C TYR A 18 34.82 -4.66 -19.33
N PHE A 19 36.12 -4.88 -19.49
CA PHE A 19 36.93 -5.55 -18.46
C PHE A 19 37.58 -4.64 -17.41
N LEU A 20 37.53 -3.32 -17.56
CA LEU A 20 38.15 -2.39 -16.59
C LEU A 20 37.16 -1.56 -15.75
N LYS A 21 35.84 -1.81 -15.85
CA LYS A 21 34.84 -1.16 -14.99
C LYS A 21 34.37 -2.03 -13.80
N ALA A 22 34.89 -3.24 -13.65
CA ALA A 22 34.41 -4.22 -12.66
C ALA A 22 35.02 -4.09 -11.23
N LEU A 23 35.86 -3.09 -10.96
CA LEU A 23 36.51 -2.94 -9.63
C LEU A 23 35.99 -1.79 -8.76
N PHE A 24 34.97 -1.06 -9.22
CA PHE A 24 34.23 -0.10 -8.39
C PHE A 24 32.73 -0.20 -8.70
N SER A 25 32.13 -1.36 -8.42
CA SER A 25 30.68 -1.45 -8.35
C SER A 25 30.27 -1.03 -6.94
N PRO A 26 29.71 0.17 -6.69
CA PRO A 26 28.97 0.35 -5.47
C PRO A 26 27.87 -0.70 -5.49
N LEU A 27 27.68 -1.42 -4.40
CA LEU A 27 26.52 -2.28 -4.22
C LEU A 27 25.29 -1.38 -4.42
N ILE A 28 24.73 -1.37 -5.63
CA ILE A 28 23.47 -0.70 -5.91
C ILE A 28 22.45 -1.52 -5.13
N LEU A 29 22.11 -1.04 -3.92
CA LEU A 29 20.90 -1.48 -3.24
C LEU A 29 19.76 -1.12 -4.19
N ILE A 30 19.26 -2.10 -4.93
CA ILE A 30 17.99 -1.99 -5.62
C ILE A 30 16.95 -1.97 -4.50
N VAL A 31 16.67 -0.78 -3.95
CA VAL A 31 15.49 -0.57 -3.11
C VAL A 31 14.32 -0.66 -4.07
N SER A 32 13.72 -1.84 -4.20
CA SER A 32 12.40 -1.95 -4.83
C SER A 32 11.45 -1.02 -4.06
N PRO A 33 10.64 -0.20 -4.74
CA PRO A 33 9.62 0.58 -4.06
C PRO A 33 8.79 -0.36 -3.18
N SER A 34 8.59 -0.03 -1.91
CA SER A 34 7.68 -0.79 -1.05
C SER A 34 6.31 -0.80 -1.73
N GLU A 35 5.79 -1.98 -2.04
CA GLU A 35 4.49 -2.12 -2.69
C GLU A 35 3.36 -1.77 -1.71
N ASN A 36 2.32 -1.08 -2.17
CA ASN A 36 1.10 -0.88 -1.39
C ASN A 36 0.29 -2.18 -1.39
N LEU A 37 0.41 -2.93 -0.30
CA LEU A 37 -0.21 -4.24 -0.05
C LEU A 37 -1.75 -4.15 -0.07
N ALA A 38 -2.33 -3.02 0.31
CA ALA A 38 -3.78 -2.85 0.37
C ALA A 38 -4.43 -2.85 -1.02
N SER A 39 -3.70 -2.47 -2.07
CA SER A 39 -4.25 -2.28 -3.41
C SER A 39 -4.63 -3.56 -4.15
N GLY A 40 -4.16 -4.72 -3.68
CA GLY A 40 -4.62 -6.04 -4.13
C GLY A 40 -5.65 -6.68 -3.21
N GLY A 41 -5.97 -6.03 -2.10
CA GLY A 41 -6.84 -6.55 -1.05
C GLY A 41 -8.33 -6.38 -1.31
N ILE A 42 -9.13 -6.77 -0.32
CA ILE A 42 -10.59 -6.61 -0.33
C ILE A 42 -10.99 -5.66 0.79
N ALA A 43 -11.55 -4.51 0.42
CA ALA A 43 -12.04 -3.51 1.37
C ALA A 43 -13.54 -3.63 1.62
N VAL A 44 -13.94 -3.50 2.88
CA VAL A 44 -15.33 -3.45 3.36
C VAL A 44 -15.47 -2.39 4.45
N HIS A 45 -16.69 -1.90 4.67
CA HIS A 45 -17.00 -0.95 5.74
C HIS A 45 -18.36 -1.24 6.35
N SER A 46 -18.67 -0.60 7.48
CA SER A 46 -19.91 -0.79 8.24
C SER A 46 -21.18 -0.44 7.46
N SER A 47 -21.12 0.62 6.66
CA SER A 47 -22.24 1.12 5.86
C SER A 47 -21.72 1.96 4.69
N GLN A 48 -22.56 2.22 3.69
CA GLN A 48 -22.20 3.05 2.54
C GLN A 48 -23.16 4.24 2.43
N TYR A 49 -22.62 5.46 2.45
CA TYR A 49 -23.43 6.70 2.43
C TYR A 49 -24.22 6.91 1.13
N ASP A 50 -23.55 6.75 -0.02
CA ASP A 50 -24.15 6.87 -1.34
C ASP A 50 -23.33 6.12 -2.40
N SER A 51 -23.66 6.25 -3.69
CA SER A 51 -22.98 5.55 -4.79
C SER A 51 -21.51 5.91 -5.00
N HIS A 52 -21.02 7.02 -4.44
CA HIS A 52 -19.61 7.45 -4.55
C HIS A 52 -18.75 6.94 -3.39
N GLY A 53 -19.36 6.42 -2.32
CA GLY A 53 -18.70 6.13 -1.05
C GLY A 53 -18.23 4.68 -0.86
N ALA A 54 -18.06 3.89 -1.93
CA ALA A 54 -17.72 2.46 -1.83
C ALA A 54 -16.43 2.22 -1.03
N ALA A 55 -16.39 1.16 -0.22
CA ALA A 55 -15.23 0.82 0.60
C ALA A 55 -13.94 0.63 -0.22
N SER A 56 -14.05 0.05 -1.43
CA SER A 56 -12.93 -0.19 -2.35
C SER A 56 -12.24 1.07 -2.83
N ASN A 57 -12.91 2.22 -2.77
CA ASN A 57 -12.33 3.49 -3.21
C ASN A 57 -11.14 3.92 -2.33
N ALA A 58 -11.02 3.39 -1.10
CA ALA A 58 -9.89 3.68 -0.24
C ALA A 58 -8.63 2.84 -0.58
N ILE A 59 -8.68 1.90 -1.53
CA ILE A 59 -7.54 1.08 -1.95
C ILE A 59 -7.36 1.06 -3.47
N ASP A 60 -7.91 2.08 -4.16
CA ASP A 60 -7.93 2.14 -5.62
C ASP A 60 -6.69 2.81 -6.23
N ARG A 61 -5.68 3.12 -5.39
CA ARG A 61 -4.41 3.77 -5.72
C ARG A 61 -4.56 5.24 -6.11
N LYS A 62 -5.64 5.91 -5.70
CA LYS A 62 -5.90 7.32 -6.01
C LYS A 62 -6.20 8.12 -4.75
N ARG A 63 -5.17 8.85 -4.31
CA ARG A 63 -5.23 9.80 -3.18
C ARG A 63 -6.05 11.08 -3.44
N ASN A 64 -7.05 11.08 -4.34
CA ASN A 64 -7.81 12.29 -4.65
C ASN A 64 -8.71 12.66 -3.44
N PRO A 65 -8.49 13.80 -2.78
CA PRO A 65 -9.19 14.12 -1.53
C PRO A 65 -10.61 14.65 -1.76
N LEU A 66 -11.05 14.81 -3.01
CA LEU A 66 -12.38 15.30 -3.37
C LEU A 66 -13.38 14.14 -3.38
N TYR A 67 -14.33 14.13 -2.45
CA TYR A 67 -15.30 13.02 -2.33
C TYR A 67 -16.03 12.69 -3.66
N HIS A 68 -16.50 13.72 -4.35
CA HIS A 68 -17.25 13.56 -5.61
C HIS A 68 -16.38 13.14 -6.81
N ALA A 69 -15.05 13.03 -6.65
CA ALA A 69 -14.20 12.39 -7.65
C ALA A 69 -14.34 10.86 -7.66
N GLY A 70 -15.10 10.28 -6.71
CA GLY A 70 -15.35 8.84 -6.63
C GLY A 70 -14.16 8.03 -6.13
N SER A 71 -13.27 8.67 -5.36
CA SER A 71 -11.99 8.13 -4.89
C SER A 71 -11.90 8.14 -3.37
N CYS A 72 -13.05 8.17 -2.68
CA CYS A 72 -13.09 8.05 -1.24
C CYS A 72 -14.20 7.10 -0.82
N SER A 73 -13.91 6.28 0.19
CA SER A 73 -14.94 5.56 0.92
C SER A 73 -15.70 6.52 1.84
N HIS A 74 -16.97 6.23 2.14
CA HIS A 74 -17.78 7.03 3.06
C HIS A 74 -18.90 6.20 3.68
N THR A 75 -18.96 6.19 5.00
CA THR A 75 -20.01 5.53 5.80
C THR A 75 -21.20 6.46 6.03
N GLU A 76 -22.37 5.91 6.35
CA GLU A 76 -23.50 6.68 6.87
C GLU A 76 -23.19 7.29 8.26
N ALA A 77 -24.12 8.08 8.79
CA ALA A 77 -24.04 8.55 10.16
C ALA A 77 -24.39 7.40 11.10
N GLU A 78 -23.41 6.88 11.83
CA GLU A 78 -23.65 5.73 12.72
C GLU A 78 -22.80 5.77 13.99
N THR A 79 -22.99 4.79 14.86
CA THR A 79 -22.17 4.62 16.06
C THR A 79 -20.99 3.73 15.73
N ASN A 80 -19.78 4.22 15.99
CA ASN A 80 -18.52 3.51 15.74
C ASN A 80 -18.37 2.99 14.29
N PRO A 81 -18.54 3.82 13.24
CA PRO A 81 -18.30 3.41 11.86
C PRO A 81 -16.88 2.88 11.70
N TRP A 82 -16.73 1.89 10.83
CA TRP A 82 -15.44 1.24 10.58
C TRP A 82 -15.26 0.90 9.11
N TRP A 83 -14.00 0.83 8.71
CA TRP A 83 -13.53 0.36 7.41
C TRP A 83 -12.43 -0.67 7.65
N ARG A 84 -12.35 -1.72 6.83
CA ARG A 84 -11.32 -2.76 6.93
C ARG A 84 -10.86 -3.19 5.54
N VAL A 85 -9.56 -3.46 5.42
CA VAL A 85 -8.99 -4.23 4.29
C VAL A 85 -8.50 -5.58 4.75
N ASP A 86 -8.84 -6.61 3.98
CA ASP A 86 -8.21 -7.93 3.99
C ASP A 86 -7.06 -7.93 2.97
N LEU A 87 -5.84 -8.14 3.45
CA LEU A 87 -4.62 -8.12 2.66
C LEU A 87 -4.41 -9.42 1.86
N LEU A 88 -5.25 -10.43 2.08
CA LEU A 88 -5.23 -11.75 1.42
C LEU A 88 -4.03 -12.65 1.75
N ASP A 89 -2.99 -12.11 2.38
CA ASP A 89 -1.88 -12.85 2.96
C ASP A 89 -1.40 -12.17 4.26
N THR A 90 -0.55 -12.87 5.02
CA THR A 90 0.02 -12.35 6.26
C THR A 90 1.28 -11.54 5.96
N TYR A 91 1.27 -10.29 6.39
CA TYR A 91 2.40 -9.38 6.21
C TYR A 91 2.89 -8.85 7.55
N GLN A 92 4.21 -8.68 7.68
CA GLN A 92 4.79 -7.78 8.65
C GLN A 92 4.52 -6.35 8.19
N VAL A 93 3.38 -5.79 8.59
CA VAL A 93 3.06 -4.38 8.36
C VAL A 93 4.12 -3.55 9.09
N THR A 94 4.63 -2.52 8.41
CA THR A 94 5.65 -1.57 8.91
C THR A 94 5.10 -0.15 9.05
N PHE A 95 4.24 0.28 8.13
CA PHE A 95 3.47 1.52 8.26
C PHE A 95 2.21 1.51 7.40
N VAL A 96 1.26 2.36 7.78
CA VAL A 96 0.01 2.63 7.07
C VAL A 96 0.00 4.10 6.69
N THR A 97 -0.32 4.41 5.44
CA THR A 97 -0.49 5.79 4.96
C THR A 97 -1.98 6.07 4.75
N ILE A 98 -2.49 7.14 5.38
CA ILE A 98 -3.89 7.54 5.28
C ILE A 98 -4.01 8.85 4.51
N THR A 99 -4.88 8.89 3.50
CA THR A 99 -5.35 10.13 2.88
C THR A 99 -6.79 10.40 3.30
N ASN A 100 -7.02 11.53 3.97
CA ASN A 100 -8.35 11.95 4.42
C ASN A 100 -9.10 12.70 3.31
N ARG A 101 -10.41 12.87 3.48
CA ARG A 101 -11.23 13.78 2.69
C ARG A 101 -10.76 15.24 2.88
N GLY A 102 -10.64 15.99 1.79
CA GLY A 102 -10.11 17.35 1.80
C GLY A 102 -11.04 18.43 1.26
N ASP A 103 -12.14 18.10 0.56
CA ASP A 103 -13.10 19.11 0.06
C ASP A 103 -14.00 19.70 1.16
N CYS A 104 -14.16 18.98 2.27
CA CYS A 104 -14.81 19.47 3.48
C CYS A 104 -14.47 18.55 4.65
N CYS A 105 -14.92 18.96 5.84
CA CYS A 105 -15.19 18.00 6.91
C CYS A 105 -13.96 17.23 7.42
N LEU A 106 -12.76 17.77 7.19
CA LEU A 106 -11.46 17.19 7.53
C LEU A 106 -11.42 16.67 8.98
N HIS A 107 -12.00 17.42 9.91
CA HIS A 107 -12.04 17.11 11.34
C HIS A 107 -12.81 15.82 11.71
N ARG A 108 -13.61 15.24 10.79
CA ARG A 108 -14.43 14.06 11.10
C ARG A 108 -13.59 12.84 11.44
N ILE A 109 -12.39 12.71 10.88
CA ILE A 109 -11.47 11.60 11.17
C ILE A 109 -10.85 11.68 12.58
N ASN A 110 -10.94 12.83 13.25
CA ASN A 110 -10.30 13.02 14.54
C ASN A 110 -10.83 12.02 15.58
N GLY A 111 -9.90 11.26 16.17
CA GLY A 111 -10.18 10.16 17.08
C GLY A 111 -10.30 8.79 16.41
N ALA A 112 -10.08 8.68 15.10
CA ALA A 112 -10.05 7.38 14.43
C ALA A 112 -8.88 6.52 14.96
N GLU A 113 -9.16 5.24 15.18
CA GLU A 113 -8.23 4.25 15.69
C GLU A 113 -7.86 3.29 14.57
N ILE A 114 -6.56 3.11 14.34
CA ILE A 114 -6.02 2.08 13.44
C ILE A 114 -5.73 0.85 14.27
N ARG A 115 -6.40 -0.26 13.96
CA ARG A 115 -6.33 -1.54 14.65
C ARG A 115 -5.91 -2.62 13.68
N ILE A 116 -4.87 -3.38 14.05
CA ILE A 116 -4.22 -4.35 13.15
C ILE A 116 -4.17 -5.69 13.87
N GLY A 117 -4.68 -6.73 13.22
CA GLY A 117 -4.74 -8.07 13.79
C GLY A 117 -5.57 -9.05 12.98
N ASN A 118 -5.42 -10.33 13.28
CA ASN A 118 -6.01 -11.42 12.49
C ASN A 118 -7.45 -11.75 12.88
N SER A 119 -7.97 -11.21 13.99
CA SER A 119 -9.33 -11.49 14.43
C SER A 119 -10.35 -10.70 13.60
N LEU A 120 -11.42 -11.38 13.18
CA LEU A 120 -12.61 -10.78 12.58
C LEU A 120 -13.75 -10.60 13.60
N GLU A 121 -13.54 -10.98 14.87
CA GLU A 121 -14.49 -10.69 15.94
C GLU A 121 -14.75 -9.18 16.01
N ASN A 122 -16.01 -8.79 16.17
CA ASN A 122 -16.45 -7.39 16.11
C ASN A 122 -15.91 -6.64 14.87
N ASN A 123 -15.85 -7.33 13.72
CA ASN A 123 -15.31 -6.81 12.46
C ASN A 123 -13.83 -6.39 12.51
N GLY A 124 -13.06 -6.85 13.49
CA GLY A 124 -11.66 -6.46 13.68
C GLY A 124 -11.47 -5.16 14.45
N THR A 125 -12.56 -4.54 14.90
CA THR A 125 -12.54 -3.27 15.66
C THR A 125 -11.99 -3.43 17.09
N THR A 126 -11.71 -4.66 17.52
CA THR A 126 -11.09 -4.96 18.82
C THR A 126 -9.66 -5.50 18.71
N ASN A 127 -9.10 -5.56 17.49
CA ASN A 127 -7.69 -5.89 17.30
C ASN A 127 -6.77 -4.87 18.02
N PRO A 128 -5.50 -5.24 18.29
CA PRO A 128 -4.52 -4.34 18.90
C PRO A 128 -4.48 -2.97 18.22
N LEU A 129 -4.46 -1.91 19.05
CA LEU A 129 -4.35 -0.53 18.60
C LEU A 129 -2.93 -0.27 18.08
N CYS A 130 -2.79 0.09 16.82
CA CYS A 130 -1.55 0.65 16.28
C CYS A 130 -1.43 2.13 16.64
N ALA A 131 -2.44 2.94 16.31
CA ALA A 131 -2.39 4.39 16.48
C ALA A 131 -3.79 5.02 16.59
N VAL A 132 -3.82 6.24 17.11
CA VAL A 132 -4.99 7.13 17.08
C VAL A 132 -4.66 8.35 16.23
N ILE A 133 -5.52 8.66 15.27
CA ILE A 133 -5.43 9.86 14.44
C ILE A 133 -6.03 11.02 15.24
N SER A 134 -5.21 11.86 15.87
CA SER A 134 -5.69 13.03 16.60
C SER A 134 -6.20 14.13 15.67
N GLU A 135 -5.43 14.41 14.62
CA GLU A 135 -5.72 15.41 13.59
C GLU A 135 -4.93 15.08 12.32
N MET A 136 -5.37 15.61 11.18
CA MET A 136 -4.65 15.52 9.91
C MET A 136 -4.57 16.88 9.24
N ARG A 137 -3.47 17.14 8.53
CA ARG A 137 -3.31 18.35 7.73
C ARG A 137 -4.08 18.24 6.43
N GLU A 138 -4.65 19.35 5.99
CA GLU A 138 -5.41 19.41 4.75
C GLU A 138 -4.56 18.98 3.54
N GLY A 139 -5.10 18.07 2.74
CA GLY A 139 -4.48 17.60 1.50
C GLY A 139 -3.18 16.79 1.67
N GLN A 140 -2.75 16.48 2.89
CA GLN A 140 -1.53 15.73 3.14
C GLN A 140 -1.84 14.32 3.67
N PRO A 141 -1.34 13.26 3.01
CA PRO A 141 -1.34 11.92 3.58
C PRO A 141 -0.54 11.89 4.89
N MET A 142 -0.93 11.01 5.80
CA MET A 142 -0.26 10.78 7.07
C MET A 142 0.30 9.37 7.12
N ASP A 143 1.62 9.25 7.27
CA ASP A 143 2.31 7.98 7.47
C ASP A 143 2.31 7.62 8.96
N ILE A 144 1.90 6.39 9.26
CA ILE A 144 1.66 5.92 10.62
C ILE A 144 2.43 4.61 10.79
N PRO A 145 3.55 4.62 11.53
CA PRO A 145 4.33 3.42 11.79
C PRO A 145 3.51 2.39 12.57
N CYS A 146 3.45 1.16 12.05
CA CYS A 146 2.78 0.03 12.67
C CYS A 146 3.70 -1.17 12.49
N ASN A 147 4.23 -1.78 13.55
CA ASN A 147 5.12 -2.95 13.44
C ASN A 147 4.40 -4.22 13.90
N ILE A 148 3.43 -4.68 13.11
CA ILE A 148 2.50 -5.75 13.49
C ILE A 148 2.36 -6.74 12.34
N VAL A 149 2.53 -8.03 12.61
CA VAL A 149 2.22 -9.11 11.68
C VAL A 149 0.70 -9.30 11.59
N SER A 150 0.11 -9.11 10.42
CA SER A 150 -1.32 -9.32 10.24
C SER A 150 -1.79 -9.51 8.81
N LEU A 151 -2.99 -10.10 8.70
CA LEU A 151 -3.83 -10.19 7.51
C LEU A 151 -4.78 -8.99 7.34
N HIS A 152 -5.12 -8.26 8.41
CA HIS A 152 -6.15 -7.22 8.34
C HIS A 152 -5.72 -5.90 8.98
N VAL A 153 -6.12 -4.80 8.32
CA VAL A 153 -6.06 -3.44 8.88
C VAL A 153 -7.49 -2.91 8.98
N THR A 154 -7.89 -2.51 10.18
CA THR A 154 -9.22 -1.94 10.47
C THR A 154 -9.06 -0.52 11.01
N ILE A 155 -9.83 0.42 10.47
CA ILE A 155 -9.92 1.79 10.92
C ILE A 155 -11.32 1.99 11.47
N VAL A 156 -11.42 2.26 12.77
CA VAL A 156 -12.70 2.50 13.46
C VAL A 156 -12.71 3.93 14.00
N LEU A 157 -13.85 4.61 13.93
CA LEU A 157 -14.02 5.95 14.48
C LEU A 157 -15.02 5.91 15.64
N PRO A 158 -14.55 5.79 16.89
CA PRO A 158 -15.44 5.69 18.05
C PRO A 158 -16.31 6.94 18.25
N GLY A 159 -17.52 6.72 18.75
CA GLY A 159 -18.49 7.75 19.07
C GLY A 159 -19.82 7.57 18.34
N ARG A 160 -20.80 8.40 18.73
CA ARG A 160 -22.13 8.44 18.11
C ARG A 160 -22.15 9.44 16.97
N GLU A 161 -23.03 9.19 15.99
CA GLU A 161 -23.28 10.08 14.84
C GLU A 161 -21.99 10.47 14.11
N LYS A 162 -21.10 9.48 13.94
CA LYS A 162 -19.82 9.64 13.25
C LYS A 162 -19.97 9.25 11.79
N TYR A 163 -19.14 9.87 10.96
CA TYR A 163 -18.93 9.51 9.56
C TYR A 163 -17.44 9.24 9.38
N LEU A 164 -17.09 8.05 8.89
CA LEU A 164 -15.76 7.71 8.46
C LEU A 164 -15.67 7.84 6.94
N ALA A 165 -14.76 8.71 6.48
CA ALA A 165 -14.42 8.88 5.07
C ALA A 165 -12.90 8.77 4.90
N LEU A 166 -12.47 7.91 3.98
CA LEU A 166 -11.06 7.62 3.72
C LEU A 166 -10.84 7.65 2.21
N CYS A 167 -9.96 8.53 1.74
CA CYS A 167 -9.67 8.68 0.31
C CYS A 167 -8.54 7.78 -0.17
N GLU A 168 -7.62 7.39 0.71
CA GLU A 168 -6.71 6.28 0.42
C GLU A 168 -6.21 5.70 1.74
N VAL A 169 -6.05 4.39 1.79
CA VAL A 169 -5.40 3.63 2.84
C VAL A 169 -4.38 2.74 2.15
N GLU A 170 -3.12 3.05 2.37
CA GLU A 170 -2.01 2.27 1.83
C GLU A 170 -1.35 1.53 2.98
N VAL A 171 -1.02 0.27 2.75
CA VAL A 171 -0.38 -0.59 3.75
C VAL A 171 0.95 -1.04 3.20
N TYR A 172 2.02 -0.80 3.95
CA TYR A 172 3.38 -1.13 3.56
C TYR A 172 4.00 -2.09 4.56
N GLY A 173 4.77 -3.04 4.07
CA GLY A 173 5.31 -4.13 4.85
C GLY A 173 6.03 -5.15 3.99
N GLU A 174 6.43 -6.24 4.62
CA GLU A 174 7.07 -7.39 3.97
C GLU A 174 6.23 -8.64 4.20
N SER A 175 6.28 -9.59 3.26
CA SER A 175 5.63 -10.88 3.42
C SER A 175 6.20 -11.59 4.65
N ASP A 176 5.33 -12.12 5.50
CA ASP A 176 5.73 -12.95 6.65
C ASP A 176 5.91 -14.43 6.24
N ASP A 177 5.77 -14.77 4.94
CA ASP A 177 6.08 -16.11 4.43
C ASP A 177 7.61 -16.31 4.36
N PRO A 178 8.18 -17.24 5.16
CA PRO A 178 9.60 -17.52 5.15
C PRO A 178 10.11 -17.93 3.74
N ASN A 179 9.29 -18.56 2.90
CA ASN A 179 9.71 -18.98 1.55
C ASN A 179 9.74 -17.82 0.55
N GLN A 180 8.97 -16.76 0.81
CA GLN A 180 8.94 -15.56 -0.03
C GLN A 180 10.03 -14.56 0.38
N SER A 181 10.35 -14.51 1.68
CA SER A 181 11.50 -13.76 2.22
C SER A 181 12.85 -14.27 1.70
N GLU A 182 12.94 -15.57 1.37
CA GLU A 182 14.13 -16.15 0.73
C GLU A 182 14.25 -15.74 -0.75
N MET A 183 13.15 -15.65 -1.51
CA MET A 183 13.20 -15.27 -2.93
C MET A 183 13.71 -13.84 -3.17
N THR A 184 13.42 -12.89 -2.28
CA THR A 184 13.99 -11.54 -2.37
C THR A 184 15.48 -11.54 -2.03
N HIS A 185 15.93 -12.50 -1.21
CA HIS A 185 17.34 -12.67 -0.83
C HIS A 185 18.18 -13.48 -1.85
N PHE A 186 17.56 -14.36 -2.66
CA PHE A 186 18.24 -15.25 -3.61
C PHE A 186 18.54 -14.67 -4.99
N THR A 187 18.03 -13.49 -5.35
CA THR A 187 18.38 -12.84 -6.64
C THR A 187 19.83 -12.35 -6.72
N GLY A 188 20.62 -12.48 -5.66
CA GLY A 188 22.03 -12.04 -5.57
C GLY A 188 23.11 -13.12 -5.72
N LYS A 189 22.81 -14.35 -6.16
CA LYS A 189 23.84 -15.37 -6.40
C LYS A 189 23.63 -16.11 -7.72
N SER A 190 24.19 -15.58 -8.81
CA SER A 190 24.56 -16.39 -9.98
C SER A 190 26.08 -16.55 -10.02
N LYS A 191 26.52 -17.80 -10.21
CA LYS A 191 27.91 -18.25 -10.33
C LYS A 191 28.70 -17.56 -11.44
#